data_AF-A0AAN7FDZ2-F1
#
_entry.id   AF-A0AAN7FDZ2-F1
#
_cell.length_a   1.000
_cell.length_b   1.000
_cell.length_c   1.000
_cell.angle_alpha   90.00
_cell.angle_beta   90.00
_cell.angle_gamma   90.00
#
_symmetry.space_group_name_H-M   'P 1'
#
loop_
_entity.id
_entity.type
_entity.pdbx_description
1 polymer ?
#
loop_
_entity_poly.entity_id
_entity_poly.type
_entity_poly.pdbx_seq_one_letter_code
_entity_poly.pdbx_strand_id
1 'polypeptide(L)'
;MSSPLRYRHPWELLWGNINKDNVCVVGDALHPITPYIGQGGYATLEDGVVLARCLVGALLKEQSEETKGQGDREREEYKRIEMGLKIYAKERRWRSIELISTTYFVGFVQQGNGQVTTFLRDNILPAFLAGLLLKRADFDCGKLSIS
;
A
#
# COMPACT_ATOMS: atom_id res chain seq x y z
N MET A 1 9.70 3.28 -25.88
CA MET A 1 9.05 4.60 -25.74
C MET A 1 8.60 4.73 -24.30
N SER A 2 9.25 5.60 -23.51
CA SER A 2 8.87 5.85 -22.11
C SER A 2 7.76 6.89 -22.10
N SER A 3 6.59 6.53 -21.57
CA SER A 3 5.52 7.50 -21.33
C SER A 3 6.01 8.60 -20.38
N PRO A 4 5.61 9.87 -20.58
CA PRO A 4 5.97 10.94 -19.66
C PRO A 4 5.39 10.64 -18.28
N LEU A 5 6.21 10.77 -17.24
CA LEU A 5 5.77 10.63 -15.85
C LEU A 5 4.69 11.68 -15.57
N ARG A 6 3.42 11.23 -15.43
CA ARG A 6 2.35 12.09 -14.92
C ARG A 6 2.52 12.17 -13.41
N TYR A 7 2.81 13.35 -12.91
CA TYR A 7 2.85 13.63 -11.49
C TYR A 7 1.44 13.49 -10.92
N ARG A 8 1.22 12.46 -10.10
CA ARG A 8 0.03 12.33 -9.26
C ARG A 8 0.40 12.91 -7.90
N HIS A 9 -0.28 13.97 -7.48
CA HIS A 9 0.07 14.62 -6.22
C HIS A 9 -0.15 13.61 -5.08
N PRO A 10 0.82 13.40 -4.16
CA PRO A 10 0.67 12.43 -3.06
C PRO A 10 -0.59 12.66 -2.20
N TRP A 11 -1.03 13.92 -2.17
CA TRP A 11 -2.25 14.39 -1.55
C TRP A 11 -3.54 13.77 -2.10
N GLU A 12 -3.59 13.42 -3.39
CA GLU A 12 -4.75 12.75 -3.99
C GLU A 12 -4.96 11.34 -3.41
N LEU A 13 -3.90 10.70 -2.89
CA LEU A 13 -3.99 9.42 -2.21
C LEU A 13 -4.36 9.54 -0.73
N LEU A 14 -4.00 10.66 -0.11
CA LEU A 14 -4.45 10.99 1.25
C LEU A 14 -5.96 11.19 1.30
N TRP A 15 -6.54 11.85 0.30
CA TRP A 15 -7.98 12.14 0.23
C TRP A 15 -8.78 11.19 -0.67
N GLY A 16 -8.12 10.33 -1.44
CA GLY A 16 -8.76 9.39 -2.36
C GLY A 16 -9.35 8.16 -1.68
N ASN A 17 -10.42 7.61 -2.26
CA ASN A 17 -11.04 6.37 -1.81
C ASN A 17 -10.24 5.16 -2.33
N ILE A 18 -9.66 4.40 -1.41
CA ILE A 18 -8.90 3.16 -1.71
C ILE A 18 -9.85 1.97 -1.91
N ASN A 19 -10.97 1.98 -1.19
CA ASN A 19 -12.06 1.04 -1.40
C ASN A 19 -13.37 1.79 -1.60
N LYS A 20 -14.31 1.07 -2.20
CA LYS A 20 -15.72 1.43 -2.26
C LYS A 20 -16.51 0.13 -2.28
N ASP A 21 -17.37 -0.05 -1.29
CA ASP A 21 -18.13 -1.28 -1.10
C ASP A 21 -17.20 -2.51 -1.10
N ASN A 22 -17.46 -3.50 -1.95
CA ASN A 22 -16.64 -4.72 -2.07
C ASN A 22 -15.53 -4.63 -3.12
N VAL A 23 -15.12 -3.42 -3.49
CA VAL A 23 -14.03 -3.19 -4.45
C VAL A 23 -12.92 -2.39 -3.77
N CYS A 24 -11.67 -2.80 -3.98
CA CYS A 24 -10.49 -2.05 -3.56
C CYS A 24 -9.45 -1.95 -4.67
N VAL A 25 -8.65 -0.89 -4.63
CA VAL A 25 -7.52 -0.66 -5.53
C VAL A 25 -6.23 -1.12 -4.85
N VAL A 26 -5.35 -1.79 -5.59
CA VAL A 26 -4.07 -2.34 -5.10
C VAL A 26 -2.93 -2.10 -6.11
N GLY A 27 -1.69 -2.30 -5.68
CA GLY A 27 -0.49 -2.18 -6.52
C GLY A 27 -0.27 -0.76 -7.03
N ASP A 28 0.31 -0.63 -8.23
CA ASP A 28 0.62 0.67 -8.85
C ASP A 28 -0.60 1.59 -9.01
N ALA A 29 -1.81 1.03 -9.07
CA ALA A 29 -3.04 1.83 -9.12
C ALA A 29 -3.33 2.54 -7.78
N LEU A 30 -2.93 1.91 -6.67
CA LEU A 30 -3.03 2.43 -5.31
C LEU A 30 -1.80 3.28 -4.96
N HIS A 31 -0.59 2.76 -5.10
CA HIS A 31 0.63 3.48 -4.75
C HIS A 31 1.59 3.50 -5.94
N PRO A 32 1.43 4.42 -6.91
CA PRO A 32 2.38 4.52 -8.00
C PRO A 32 3.79 4.84 -7.44
N ILE A 33 4.65 3.83 -7.40
CA ILE A 33 6.03 3.94 -6.92
C ILE A 33 6.90 4.33 -8.11
N THR A 34 7.60 5.46 -8.02
CA THR A 34 8.55 5.83 -9.07
C THR A 34 9.71 4.83 -9.13
N PRO A 35 10.27 4.54 -10.32
CA PRO A 35 11.20 3.43 -10.53
C PRO A 35 12.55 3.57 -9.80
N TYR A 36 12.84 4.73 -9.20
CA TYR A 36 14.13 5.06 -8.59
C TYR A 36 14.55 4.16 -7.41
N ILE A 37 13.59 3.46 -6.77
CA ILE A 37 13.86 2.56 -5.65
C ILE A 37 13.63 1.08 -6.05
N GLY A 38 13.07 0.80 -7.23
CA GLY A 38 12.81 -0.58 -7.69
C GLY A 38 11.85 -1.38 -6.79
N GLN A 39 11.08 -0.72 -5.92
CA GLN A 39 10.27 -1.37 -4.88
C GLN A 39 8.79 -1.58 -5.24
N GLY A 40 8.34 -1.20 -6.44
CA GLY A 40 6.95 -1.37 -6.88
C GLY A 40 6.47 -2.83 -6.79
N GLY A 41 7.32 -3.77 -7.23
CA GLY A 41 7.01 -5.21 -7.18
C GLY A 41 6.84 -5.74 -5.76
N TYR A 42 7.77 -5.40 -4.86
CA TYR A 42 7.69 -5.82 -3.45
C TYR A 42 6.47 -5.24 -2.73
N ALA A 43 6.16 -3.95 -2.95
CA ALA A 43 4.99 -3.31 -2.38
C ALA A 43 3.67 -3.94 -2.86
N THR A 44 3.63 -4.42 -4.11
CA THR A 44 2.49 -5.16 -4.66
C THR A 44 2.34 -6.54 -4.03
N LEU A 45 3.44 -7.23 -3.71
CA LEU A 45 3.39 -8.50 -2.96
C LEU A 45 2.92 -8.28 -1.51
N GLU A 46 3.41 -7.24 -0.84
CA GLU A 46 2.92 -6.84 0.48
C GLU A 46 1.40 -6.59 0.46
N ASP A 47 0.89 -5.88 -0.56
CA ASP A 47 -0.55 -5.64 -0.72
C ASP A 47 -1.33 -6.95 -0.80
N GLY A 48 -0.85 -7.93 -1.57
CA GLY A 48 -1.51 -9.22 -1.73
C GLY A 48 -1.62 -9.98 -0.41
N VAL A 49 -0.53 -10.02 0.37
CA VAL A 49 -0.50 -10.68 1.69
C VAL A 49 -1.42 -9.98 2.68
N VAL A 50 -1.36 -8.64 2.76
CA VAL A 50 -2.20 -7.86 3.69
C VAL A 50 -3.67 -7.96 3.30
N LEU A 51 -3.99 -7.89 2.00
CA LEU A 51 -5.36 -8.03 1.50
C LEU A 51 -5.92 -9.42 1.84
N ALA A 52 -5.17 -10.48 1.57
CA ALA A 52 -5.57 -11.84 1.88
C ALA A 52 -5.84 -12.00 3.39
N ARG A 53 -4.95 -11.48 4.24
CA ARG A 53 -5.12 -11.49 5.69
C ARG A 53 -6.40 -10.76 6.14
N CYS A 54 -6.65 -9.56 5.61
CA CYS A 54 -7.85 -8.79 5.95
C CYS A 54 -9.14 -9.48 5.49
N LEU A 55 -9.13 -10.12 4.31
CA LEU A 55 -10.28 -10.85 3.78
C LEU A 55 -10.54 -12.15 4.55
N VAL A 56 -9.50 -12.93 4.85
CA VAL A 56 -9.62 -14.15 5.68
C VAL A 56 -10.20 -13.81 7.05
N GLY A 57 -9.70 -12.75 7.70
CA GLY A 57 -10.26 -12.28 8.97
C GLY A 57 -11.73 -11.84 8.88
N ALA A 58 -12.17 -11.35 7.72
CA ALA A 58 -13.57 -11.00 7.48
C ALA A 58 -14.46 -12.22 7.20
N LEU A 59 -13.95 -13.21 6.45
CA LEU A 59 -14.69 -14.42 6.06
C LEU A 59 -14.79 -15.45 7.19
N LEU A 60 -13.76 -15.56 8.05
CA LEU A 60 -13.73 -16.50 9.17
C LEU A 60 -14.49 -16.01 10.41
N LYS A 61 -14.80 -14.71 10.51
CA LYS A 61 -15.63 -14.17 11.60
C LYS A 61 -17.08 -14.65 11.44
N GLU A 62 -17.35 -15.74 12.15
CA GLU A 62 -18.65 -16.34 12.51
C GLU A 62 -19.67 -16.48 11.37
N GLN A 63 -19.87 -17.72 10.95
CA GLN A 63 -21.20 -18.19 10.58
C GLN A 63 -21.95 -18.40 11.90
N SER A 64 -22.61 -17.37 12.44
CA SER A 64 -23.55 -17.61 13.53
C SER A 64 -24.63 -18.53 12.99
N GLU A 65 -24.74 -19.75 13.53
CA GLU A 65 -25.72 -20.77 13.15
C GLU A 65 -27.16 -20.39 13.54
N GLU A 66 -27.60 -19.20 13.14
CA GLU A 66 -29.02 -18.88 13.12
C GLU A 66 -29.58 -19.24 11.75
N THR A 67 -30.78 -19.82 11.75
CA THR A 67 -31.59 -20.17 10.58
C THR A 67 -32.02 -18.90 9.81
N LYS A 68 -31.06 -18.20 9.22
CA LYS A 68 -31.29 -17.02 8.37
C LYS A 68 -31.55 -17.46 6.94
N GLY A 69 -32.48 -16.77 6.27
CA GLY A 69 -32.78 -16.98 4.86
C GLY A 69 -31.56 -16.69 3.98
N GLN A 70 -31.53 -17.26 2.78
CA GLN A 70 -30.37 -17.16 1.87
C GLN A 70 -29.98 -15.70 1.56
N GLY A 71 -30.95 -14.80 1.39
CA GLY A 71 -30.69 -13.37 1.15
C GLY A 71 -30.07 -12.62 2.33
N ASP A 72 -30.35 -13.01 3.57
CA ASP A 72 -29.75 -12.38 4.76
C ASP A 72 -28.28 -12.79 4.93
N ARG A 73 -27.96 -14.05 4.60
CA ARG A 73 -26.58 -14.57 4.63
C ARG A 73 -25.68 -13.86 3.62
N GLU A 74 -26.16 -13.69 2.38
CA GLU A 74 -25.43 -12.97 1.33
C GLU A 74 -25.17 -11.51 1.73
N ARG A 75 -26.16 -10.85 2.36
CA ARG A 75 -26.02 -9.46 2.82
C ARG A 75 -25.01 -9.31 3.96
N GLU A 76 -24.95 -10.28 4.87
CA GLU A 76 -23.99 -10.30 5.98
C GLU A 76 -22.58 -10.61 5.49
N GLU A 77 -22.42 -11.54 4.56
CA GLU A 77 -21.15 -11.78 3.86
C GLU A 77 -20.67 -10.53 3.14
N TYR A 78 -21.57 -9.86 2.40
CA TYR A 78 -21.25 -8.61 1.71
C TYR A 78 -20.67 -7.56 2.67
N LYS A 79 -21.33 -7.31 3.81
CA LYS A 79 -20.88 -6.35 4.82
C LYS A 79 -19.55 -6.75 5.46
N ARG A 80 -19.30 -8.05 5.66
CA ARG A 80 -18.04 -8.55 6.21
C ARG A 80 -16.89 -8.29 5.24
N ILE A 81 -17.07 -8.61 3.96
CA ILE A 81 -16.09 -8.33 2.91
C ILE A 81 -15.78 -6.82 2.85
N GLU A 82 -16.81 -5.97 2.82
CA GLU A 82 -16.65 -4.51 2.83
C GLU A 82 -15.81 -4.04 4.02
N MET A 83 -16.08 -4.60 5.22
CA MET A 83 -15.31 -4.28 6.42
C MET A 83 -13.85 -4.75 6.33
N GLY A 84 -13.60 -5.94 5.78
CA GLY A 84 -12.26 -6.45 5.51
C GLY A 84 -11.47 -5.52 4.58
N LEU A 85 -12.10 -5.05 3.50
CA LEU A 85 -11.50 -4.09 2.57
C LEU A 85 -11.26 -2.71 3.21
N LYS A 86 -12.11 -2.29 4.16
CA LYS A 86 -11.90 -1.07 4.98
C LYS A 86 -10.68 -1.17 5.88
N ILE A 87 -10.46 -2.33 6.49
CA ILE A 87 -9.27 -2.57 7.30
C ILE A 87 -8.02 -2.54 6.41
N TYR A 88 -8.03 -3.27 5.29
CA TYR A 88 -6.95 -3.26 4.29
C TYR A 88 -6.59 -1.83 3.85
N ALA A 89 -7.59 -1.06 3.42
CA ALA A 89 -7.39 0.31 2.96
C ALA A 89 -6.75 1.21 4.03
N LYS A 90 -7.17 1.06 5.29
CA LYS A 90 -6.61 1.82 6.40
C LYS A 90 -5.15 1.49 6.65
N GLU A 91 -4.80 0.20 6.65
CA GLU A 91 -3.42 -0.25 6.83
C GLU A 91 -2.51 0.20 5.67
N ARG A 92 -2.98 0.06 4.44
CA ARG A 92 -2.18 0.40 3.25
C ARG A 92 -2.09 1.88 2.96
N ARG A 93 -3.02 2.72 3.44
CA ARG A 93 -2.97 4.18 3.25
C ARG A 93 -1.68 4.77 3.80
N TRP A 94 -1.35 4.50 5.07
CA TRP A 94 -0.15 5.08 5.68
C TRP A 94 1.14 4.61 5.02
N ARG A 95 1.21 3.30 4.72
CA ARG A 95 2.33 2.71 3.99
C ARG A 95 2.50 3.33 2.61
N SER A 96 1.42 3.52 1.86
CA SER A 96 1.44 4.16 0.53
C SER A 96 1.98 5.59 0.60
N ILE A 97 1.56 6.37 1.60
CA ILE A 97 2.05 7.74 1.81
C ILE A 97 3.56 7.76 2.08
N GLU A 98 4.04 6.86 2.94
CA GLU A 98 5.46 6.71 3.24
C GLU A 98 6.26 6.35 1.97
N LEU A 99 5.79 5.36 1.20
CA LEU A 99 6.42 4.90 -0.04
C LEU A 99 6.52 6.04 -1.07
N ILE A 100 5.42 6.76 -1.31
CA ILE A 100 5.36 7.85 -2.29
C ILE A 100 6.20 9.06 -1.86
N SER A 101 6.10 9.47 -0.59
CA SER A 101 6.87 10.61 -0.08
C SER A 101 8.38 10.35 -0.17
N THR A 102 8.79 9.13 0.16
CA THR A 102 10.20 8.74 0.10
C THR A 102 10.70 8.71 -1.34
N THR A 103 9.94 8.12 -2.26
CA THR A 103 10.33 8.03 -3.66
C THR A 103 10.37 9.39 -4.34
N TYR A 104 9.46 10.30 -3.99
CA TYR A 104 9.52 11.69 -4.41
C TYR A 104 10.78 12.40 -3.91
N PHE A 105 11.11 12.27 -2.62
CA PHE A 105 12.31 12.88 -2.05
C PHE A 105 13.58 12.36 -2.71
N VAL A 106 13.71 11.04 -2.87
CA VAL A 106 14.84 10.42 -3.56
C VAL A 106 14.95 10.92 -5.00
N GLY A 107 13.82 10.96 -5.73
CA GLY A 107 13.77 11.50 -7.09
C GLY A 107 14.21 12.96 -7.19
N PHE A 108 13.76 13.81 -6.25
CA PHE A 108 14.14 15.21 -6.17
C PHE A 108 15.66 15.38 -5.97
N VAL A 109 16.26 14.63 -5.04
CA VAL A 109 17.71 14.67 -4.79
C VAL A 109 18.51 14.12 -5.98
N GLN A 110 18.03 13.06 -6.63
CA GLN A 110 18.69 12.44 -7.79
C GLN A 110 18.57 13.24 -9.09
N GLN A 111 17.55 14.06 -9.26
CA GLN A 111 17.36 14.89 -10.46
C GLN A 111 17.88 16.33 -10.31
N GLY A 112 18.06 16.81 -9.07
CA GLY A 112 18.53 18.17 -8.82
C GLY A 112 19.99 18.38 -9.21
N ASN A 113 20.27 19.45 -9.95
CA ASN A 113 21.63 19.86 -10.35
C ASN A 113 22.16 21.08 -9.57
N GLY A 114 21.55 21.40 -8.42
CA GLY A 114 21.97 22.48 -7.54
C GLY A 114 23.01 22.03 -6.51
N GLN A 115 23.77 22.98 -5.96
CA GLN A 115 24.84 22.72 -4.99
C GLN A 115 24.34 21.97 -3.73
N VAL A 116 23.13 22.30 -3.27
CA VAL A 116 22.48 21.63 -2.13
C VAL A 116 22.04 20.20 -2.49
N THR A 117 21.44 19.98 -3.66
CA THR A 117 21.01 18.63 -4.08
C THR A 117 22.19 17.71 -4.34
N THR A 118 23.30 18.23 -4.86
CA THR A 118 24.57 17.50 -5.00
C THR A 118 25.14 17.12 -3.63
N PHE A 119 25.20 18.06 -2.68
CA PHE A 119 25.64 17.75 -1.32
C PHE A 119 24.80 16.66 -0.65
N LEU A 120 23.46 16.77 -0.75
CA LEU A 120 22.53 15.76 -0.24
C LEU A 120 22.72 14.40 -0.91
N ARG A 121 22.92 14.38 -2.23
CA ARG A 121 23.15 13.17 -3.03
C ARG A 121 24.43 12.45 -2.60
N ASP A 122 25.50 13.20 -2.35
CA ASP A 122 26.81 12.61 -2.11
C ASP A 122 27.03 12.21 -0.65
N ASN A 123 26.43 12.94 0.31
CA ASN A 123 26.70 12.75 1.74
C ASN A 123 25.56 12.12 2.54
N ILE A 124 24.29 12.33 2.14
CA ILE A 124 23.12 11.94 2.96
C ILE A 124 22.33 10.81 2.31
N LEU A 125 22.13 10.88 1.00
CA LEU A 125 21.32 9.92 0.25
C LEU A 125 21.82 8.47 0.36
N PRO A 126 23.14 8.15 0.35
CA PRO A 126 23.59 6.76 0.43
C PRO A 126 23.24 6.11 1.77
N ALA A 127 23.48 6.82 2.88
CA ALA A 127 23.13 6.34 4.22
C ALA A 127 21.61 6.25 4.43
N PHE A 128 20.87 7.23 3.90
CA PHE A 128 19.40 7.22 3.93
C PHE A 128 18.83 6.04 3.13
N LEU A 129 19.31 5.81 1.90
CA LEU A 129 18.88 4.69 1.06
C LEU A 129 19.24 3.35 1.68
N ALA A 130 20.45 3.19 2.24
CA ALA A 130 20.84 1.97 2.93
C ALA A 130 19.92 1.67 4.13
N GLY A 131 19.65 2.67 4.97
CA GLY A 131 18.72 2.55 6.10
C GLY A 131 17.28 2.30 5.66
N LEU A 132 16.84 2.91 4.56
CA LEU A 132 15.51 2.72 3.99
C LEU A 132 15.34 1.31 3.43
N LEU A 133 16.31 0.82 2.65
CA LEU A 133 16.30 -0.52 2.08
C LEU A 133 16.26 -1.59 3.19
N LEU A 134 17.07 -1.42 4.24
CA LEU A 134 17.05 -2.31 5.41
C LEU A 134 15.70 -2.30 6.12
N LYS A 135 15.14 -1.12 6.42
CA LYS A 135 13.82 -1.00 7.04
C LYS A 135 12.68 -1.58 6.20
N ARG A 136 12.83 -1.56 4.87
CA ARG A 136 11.80 -2.06 3.95
C ARG A 136 11.95 -3.55 3.62
N ALA A 137 13.14 -4.11 3.75
CA ALA A 137 13.35 -5.55 3.62
C ALA A 137 12.68 -6.34 4.77
N ASP A 138 12.57 -5.72 5.94
CA ASP A 138 11.95 -6.30 7.15
C ASP A 138 10.50 -5.85 7.35
N PHE A 139 9.74 -5.66 6.26
CA PHE A 139 8.34 -5.24 6.39
C PHE A 139 7.47 -6.37 6.94
N ASP A 140 6.98 -6.19 8.16
CA ASP A 140 6.04 -7.11 8.80
C ASP A 140 4.62 -6.94 8.20
N CYS A 141 4.19 -7.94 7.43
CA CYS A 141 2.80 -8.05 6.94
C CYS A 141 1.81 -8.47 8.06
N GLY A 142 2.31 -8.60 9.28
CA GLY A 142 1.68 -9.04 10.51
C GLY A 142 1.38 -10.53 10.54
N LYS A 143 0.75 -10.99 11.63
CA LYS A 143 0.53 -12.42 11.87
C LYS A 143 -0.41 -13.03 10.84
N LEU A 144 0.10 -14.00 10.10
CA LEU A 144 -0.68 -14.87 9.23
C LEU A 144 -1.17 -16.06 10.07
N SER A 145 -2.49 -16.20 10.23
CA SER A 145 -3.06 -17.41 10.82
C SER A 145 -3.00 -18.53 9.78
N ILE A 146 -1.89 -19.28 9.77
CA ILE A 146 -1.80 -20.52 9.02
C ILE A 146 -2.30 -21.60 9.98
N SER A 147 -3.55 -22.04 9.79
CA SER A 147 -4.04 -23.27 10.39
C SER A 147 -3.61 -24.47 9.56
#